data_AF-A0A2S6RYM2-F1
#
_entry.id   AF-A0A2S6RYM2-F1
#
_cell.length_a   1.000
_cell.length_b   1.000
_cell.length_c   1.000
_cell.angle_alpha   90.00
_cell.angle_beta   90.00
_cell.angle_gamma   90.00
#
_symmetry.space_group_name_H-M   'P 1'
#
loop_
_entity.id
_entity.type
_entity.pdbx_description
1 polymer ?
#
loop_
_entity_poly.entity_id
_entity_poly.type
_entity_poly.pdbx_seq_one_letter_code
_entity_poly.pdbx_strand_id
1 'polypeptide(L)'
;LLSKEIRYSVNIKTSINEKKAIFHINQKIFTNKESQKAIIIGKDGKKIKEIGIRARKDIEKKVNKKVFLDLSVVFKNNKKNS
;
A
#
# COMPACT_ATOMS: atom_id res chain seq x y z
N LEU A 1 -21.88 -10.09 9.21
CA LEU A 1 -22.79 -8.92 9.15
C LEU A 1 -22.12 -7.58 9.55
N LEU A 2 -20.80 -7.40 9.45
CA LEU A 2 -20.19 -6.04 9.45
C LEU A 2 -18.90 -5.91 8.61
N SER A 3 -18.27 -7.02 8.20
CA SER A 3 -17.00 -6.98 7.45
C SER A 3 -17.15 -6.70 5.95
N LYS A 4 -18.39 -6.52 5.44
CA LYS A 4 -18.69 -6.41 3.99
C LYS A 4 -18.96 -4.97 3.52
N GLU A 5 -19.32 -4.06 4.42
CA GLU A 5 -19.67 -2.67 4.06
C GLU A 5 -18.47 -1.70 4.09
N ILE A 6 -17.27 -2.19 4.37
CA ILE A 6 -16.01 -1.44 4.32
C ILE A 6 -15.15 -1.89 3.13
N ARG A 7 -15.76 -2.42 2.06
CA ARG A 7 -15.13 -2.44 0.73
C ARG A 7 -15.15 -1.02 0.15
N TYR A 8 -14.69 -0.03 0.92
CA TYR A 8 -14.74 1.36 0.51
C TYR A 8 -13.62 1.65 -0.49
N SER A 9 -13.87 1.43 -1.78
CA SER A 9 -13.27 2.21 -2.87
C SER A 9 -11.75 2.43 -2.81
N VAL A 10 -10.98 1.47 -2.31
CA VAL A 10 -9.51 1.53 -2.32
C VAL A 10 -9.01 0.62 -3.42
N ASN A 11 -8.34 1.18 -4.42
CA ASN A 11 -7.73 0.44 -5.52
C ASN A 11 -6.24 0.28 -5.23
N ILE A 12 -5.71 -0.94 -5.27
CA ILE A 12 -4.28 -1.18 -5.10
C ILE A 12 -3.69 -1.55 -6.45
N LYS A 13 -2.70 -0.79 -6.92
CA LYS A 13 -1.89 -1.16 -8.08
C LYS A 13 -0.57 -1.71 -7.58
N THR A 14 -0.29 -2.95 -7.97
CA THR A 14 0.96 -3.63 -7.64
C THR A 14 1.78 -3.79 -8.91
N SER A 15 3.04 -3.37 -8.86
CA SER A 15 4.02 -3.57 -9.93
C SER A 15 5.19 -4.34 -9.34
N ILE A 16 5.48 -5.51 -9.91
CA ILE A 16 6.56 -6.39 -9.47
C ILE A 16 7.61 -6.37 -10.56
N ASN A 17 8.85 -6.13 -10.18
CA ASN A 17 10.00 -6.21 -11.07
C ASN A 17 11.04 -7.11 -10.38
N GLU A 18 11.26 -8.28 -10.97
CA GLU A 18 12.30 -9.19 -10.50
C GLU A 18 13.64 -8.76 -11.09
N LYS A 19 14.54 -8.29 -10.23
CA LYS A 19 15.95 -8.15 -10.59
C LYS A 19 16.71 -9.33 -10.01
N LYS A 20 17.76 -9.77 -10.70
CA LYS A 20 18.60 -10.97 -10.43
C LYS A 20 18.58 -11.48 -8.97
N ALA A 21 18.79 -10.62 -7.97
CA ALA A 21 18.85 -10.99 -6.55
C ALA A 21 17.78 -10.34 -5.64
N ILE A 22 16.94 -9.43 -6.14
CA ILE A 22 15.99 -8.65 -5.33
C ILE A 22 14.66 -8.48 -6.07
N PHE A 23 13.56 -8.78 -5.39
CA PHE A 23 12.22 -8.42 -5.86
C PHE A 23 11.91 -6.98 -5.53
N HIS A 24 11.67 -6.16 -6.55
CA HIS A 24 11.16 -4.81 -6.38
C HIS A 24 9.65 -4.83 -6.51
N ILE A 25 8.95 -4.58 -5.41
CA ILE A 25 7.49 -4.53 -5.35
C ILE A 25 7.10 -3.08 -5.07
N ASN A 26 6.40 -2.47 -6.00
CA ASN A 26 5.78 -1.17 -5.84
C ASN A 26 4.27 -1.35 -5.66
N GLN A 27 3.74 -0.92 -4.53
CA GLN A 27 2.30 -0.93 -4.24
C GLN A 27 1.78 0.49 -4.05
N LYS A 28 0.90 0.92 -4.96
CA LYS A 28 0.19 2.19 -4.87
C LYS A 28 -1.25 1.96 -4.47
N ILE A 29 -1.61 2.48 -3.31
CA ILE A 29 -2.95 2.39 -2.72
C ILE A 29 -3.70 3.67 -3.06
N PHE A 30 -4.65 3.60 -3.96
CA PHE A 30 -5.51 4.71 -4.36
C PHE A 30 -6.78 4.72 -3.51
N THR A 31 -7.04 5.83 -2.83
CA THR A 31 -8.29 6.05 -2.09
C THR A 31 -9.05 7.25 -2.63
N ASN A 32 -10.38 7.16 -2.56
CA ASN A 32 -11.31 8.23 -2.92
C ASN A 32 -11.69 9.11 -1.71
N LYS A 33 -11.18 8.83 -0.51
CA LYS A 33 -11.46 9.60 0.71
C LYS A 33 -10.17 9.99 1.41
N GLU A 34 -10.01 11.27 1.71
CA GLU A 34 -8.83 11.78 2.41
C GLU A 34 -8.73 11.23 3.85
N SER A 35 -9.86 11.05 4.53
CA SER A 35 -9.91 10.41 5.85
C SER A 35 -9.30 9.00 5.84
N GLN A 36 -9.53 8.23 4.79
CA GLN A 36 -8.91 6.91 4.64
C GLN A 36 -7.41 7.00 4.41
N LYS A 37 -6.94 7.96 3.60
CA LYS A 37 -5.50 8.20 3.43
C LYS A 37 -4.85 8.47 4.80
N ALA A 38 -5.45 9.33 5.62
CA ALA A 38 -4.95 9.61 6.97
C ALA A 38 -4.95 8.37 7.88
N ILE A 39 -6.00 7.55 7.85
CA ILE A 39 -6.09 6.30 8.64
C ILE A 39 -5.04 5.28 8.21
N ILE A 40 -4.78 5.14 6.90
CA ILE A 40 -3.83 4.17 6.35
C ILE A 40 -2.38 4.61 6.63
N ILE A 41 -2.07 5.88 6.43
CA ILE A 41 -0.75 6.46 6.77
C ILE A 41 -0.53 6.38 8.29
N GLY A 42 -1.56 6.71 9.06
CA GLY A 42 -1.51 6.83 10.52
C GLY A 42 -0.70 8.03 10.97
N LYS A 43 -0.61 8.22 12.30
CA LYS A 43 0.16 9.30 12.91
C LYS A 43 1.64 9.21 12.49
N ASP A 44 2.18 10.28 11.92
CA ASP A 44 3.56 10.38 11.42
C ASP A 44 3.98 9.27 10.42
N GLY A 45 3.03 8.66 9.72
CA GLY A 45 3.33 7.55 8.82
C GLY A 45 3.75 6.26 9.52
N LYS A 46 3.57 6.15 10.85
CA LYS A 46 3.96 4.96 11.61
C LYS A 46 3.19 3.72 11.18
N LYS A 47 1.89 3.88 10.90
CA LYS A 47 1.01 2.75 10.57
C LYS A 47 1.35 2.15 9.22
N ILE A 48 1.55 2.98 8.19
CA ILE A 48 1.97 2.48 6.87
C ILE A 48 3.37 1.86 6.90
N LYS A 49 4.31 2.41 7.67
CA LYS A 49 5.64 1.81 7.87
C LYS A 49 5.55 0.44 8.53
N GLU A 50 4.75 0.30 9.58
CA GLU A 50 4.55 -0.97 10.27
C GLU A 50 3.94 -2.02 9.34
N ILE A 51 2.90 -1.65 8.58
CA ILE A 51 2.27 -2.51 7.57
C ILE A 51 3.31 -2.94 6.53
N GLY A 52 4.11 -2.00 6.02
CA GLY A 52 5.14 -2.30 5.03
C GLY A 52 6.26 -3.19 5.54
N ILE A 53 6.72 -3.01 6.78
CA ILE A 53 7.73 -3.87 7.40
C ILE A 53 7.20 -5.30 7.57
N ARG A 54 5.96 -5.46 8.07
CA ARG A 54 5.34 -6.79 8.23
C ARG A 54 5.15 -7.46 6.87
N ALA A 55 4.53 -6.76 5.91
CA ALA A 55 4.31 -7.29 4.57
C ALA A 55 5.61 -7.67 3.87
N ARG A 56 6.66 -6.84 3.96
CA ARG A 56 7.99 -7.15 3.41
C ARG A 56 8.55 -8.44 4.02
N LYS A 57 8.52 -8.58 5.34
CA LYS A 57 9.02 -9.78 6.03
C LYS A 57 8.25 -11.05 5.63
N ASP A 58 6.92 -10.95 5.51
CA ASP A 58 6.10 -12.09 5.08
C ASP A 58 6.38 -12.49 3.62
N ILE A 59 6.57 -11.51 2.74
CA ILE A 59 6.92 -11.78 1.34
C ILE A 59 8.33 -12.36 1.27
N GLU A 60 9.34 -11.76 1.92
CA GLU A 60 10.71 -12.28 1.94
C GLU A 60 10.77 -13.75 2.40
N LYS A 61 10.01 -14.11 3.43
CA LYS A 61 9.89 -15.51 3.89
C LYS A 61 9.28 -16.43 2.84
N LYS A 62 8.30 -15.96 2.07
CA LYS A 62 7.61 -16.76 1.05
C LYS A 62 8.43 -16.95 -0.22
N VAL A 63 9.13 -15.92 -0.69
CA VAL A 63 9.96 -15.98 -1.92
C VAL A 63 11.42 -16.35 -1.66
N ASN A 64 11.84 -16.43 -0.39
CA ASN A 64 13.21 -16.74 0.03
C ASN A 64 14.29 -15.90 -0.70
N LYS A 65 13.95 -14.64 -0.99
CA LYS A 65 14.83 -13.64 -1.63
C LYS A 65 14.62 -12.30 -0.94
N LYS A 66 15.59 -11.40 -1.07
CA LYS A 66 15.45 -10.01 -0.59
C LYS A 66 14.33 -9.31 -1.35
N VAL A 67 13.50 -8.56 -0.63
CA VAL A 67 12.38 -7.81 -1.21
C VAL A 67 12.50 -6.35 -0.83
N PHE A 68 12.48 -5.50 -1.85
CA PHE A 68 12.26 -4.08 -1.69
C PHE A 68 10.78 -3.78 -1.91
N LEU A 69 10.06 -3.42 -0.85
CA LEU A 69 8.64 -3.08 -0.90
C LEU A 69 8.48 -1.57 -0.73
N ASP A 70 8.05 -0.89 -1.79
CA ASP A 70 7.58 0.50 -1.73
C ASP A 70 6.06 0.52 -1.59
N LEU A 71 5.58 1.22 -0.56
CA LEU A 71 4.16 1.36 -0.26
C LEU A 71 3.80 2.84 -0.20
N SER A 72 2.94 3.27 -1.12
CA SER A 72 2.53 4.66 -1.27
C SER A 72 1.02 4.78 -1.33
N VAL A 73 0.44 5.73 -0.57
CA VAL A 73 -1.01 5.99 -0.58
C VAL A 73 -1.29 7.28 -1.34
N VAL A 74 -2.05 7.16 -2.42
CA VAL A 74 -2.45 8.25 -3.30
C VAL A 74 -3.92 8.55 -3.08
N PHE A 75 -4.23 9.80 -2.74
CA PHE A 75 -5.62 10.27 -2.74
C PHE A 75 -5.96 10.73 -4.15
N LYS A 76 -6.91 10.05 -4.80
CA LYS A 76 -7.47 10.50 -6.08
C LYS A 76 -8.60 11.47 -5.77
N ASN A 77 -8.27 12.76 -5.71
CA ASN A 77 -9.30 13.80 -5.75
C ASN A 77 -9.51 14.19 -7.20
N ASN A 78 -10.75 14.08 -7.69
CA ASN A 78 -11.12 14.60 -8.99
C ASN A 78 -11.31 16.13 -8.85
N LYS A 79 -10.23 16.87 -8.56
CA LYS A 79 -10.26 18.33 -8.71
C LYS A 79 -10.11 18.64 -10.19
N LYS A 80 -11.24 18.81 -10.88
CA LYS A 80 -11.31 19.85 -11.92
C LYS A 80 -10.86 21.13 -11.20
N ASN A 81 -9.67 21.62 -11.50
CA ASN A 81 -9.29 22.98 -11.14
C ASN A 81 -10.33 23.88 -11.82
N SER A 82 -11.23 24.46 -11.02
CA SER A 82 -12.05 25.59 -11.43
C SER A 82 -11.26 26.88 -11.23
#